data_AF-A0A8I2C1H0-F1
#
_entry.id   AF-A0A8I2C1H0-F1
#
_cell.length_a   1.000
_cell.length_b   1.000
_cell.length_c   1.000
_cell.angle_alpha   90.00
_cell.angle_beta   90.00
_cell.angle_gamma   90.00
#
_symmetry.space_group_name_H-M   'P 1'
#
loop_
_entity.id
_entity.type
_entity.pdbx_description
1 polymer ?
#
loop_
_entity_poly.entity_id
_entity_poly.type
_entity_poly.pdbx_seq_one_letter_code
_entity_poly.pdbx_strand_id
1 'polypeptide(L)' 'MIDLESERLLIRNFRSDDWNDLHDYLSIEEVLKYEPGEVCNEENCKQMTLERSQSNIFMAVVLRENKKK' A
#
# COMPACT_ATOMS: atom_id res chain seq x y z
N MET A 1 -4.66 -16.86 0.06
CA MET A 1 -3.95 -15.94 0.99
C MET A 1 -2.49 -16.00 0.61
N ILE A 2 -1.91 -14.87 0.20
CA ILE A 2 -0.49 -14.78 -0.15
C ILE A 2 0.27 -14.29 1.08
N ASP A 3 1.30 -15.04 1.46
CA ASP A 3 2.21 -14.70 2.54
C ASP A 3 3.61 -15.19 2.13
N LEU A 4 4.45 -14.26 1.69
CA LEU A 4 5.81 -14.54 1.21
C LEU A 4 6.80 -13.75 2.05
N GLU A 5 7.83 -14.44 2.53
CA GLU A 5 8.87 -13.83 3.36
C GLU A 5 10.21 -13.80 2.63
N SER A 6 10.97 -12.76 2.91
CA SER A 6 12.40 -12.67 2.63
C SER A 6 13.13 -12.24 3.91
N GLU A 7 14.45 -12.12 3.83
CA GLU A 7 15.26 -11.63 4.95
C GLU A 7 14.71 -10.31 5.53
N ARG A 8 14.32 -9.37 4.66
CA ARG A 8 13.93 -7.99 5.05
C ARG A 8 12.46 -7.65 4.84
N LEU A 9 11.73 -8.42 4.05
CA LEU A 9 10.37 -8.08 3.61
C LEU A 9 9.36 -9.18 3.92
N LEU A 10 8.14 -8.77 4.21
CA LEU A 10 6.92 -9.58 4.22
C LEU A 10 6.03 -9.07 3.08
N ILE A 11 5.65 -9.94 2.15
CA ILE A 11 4.70 -9.63 1.08
C ILE A 11 3.40 -10.34 1.39
N ARG A 12 2.33 -9.56 1.53
CA ARG A 12 1.00 -10.06 1.87
C ARG A 12 -0.09 -9.33 1.10
N ASN A 13 -1.30 -9.88 1.09
CA ASN A 13 -2.46 -9.14 0.57
C ASN A 13 -2.68 -7.81 1.32
N PHE A 14 -3.23 -6.81 0.62
CA PHE A 14 -3.63 -5.54 1.20
C PHE A 14 -4.65 -5.73 2.32
N ARG A 15 -4.57 -4.89 3.34
CA ARG A 15 -5.56 -4.76 4.41
C ARG A 15 -6.13 -3.35 4.38
N SER A 16 -7.38 -3.19 4.82
CA SER A 16 -8.04 -1.88 4.83
C SER A 16 -7.31 -0.85 5.70
N ASP A 17 -6.60 -1.30 6.74
CA ASP A 17 -5.79 -0.49 7.66
C ASP A 17 -4.39 -0.13 7.12
N ASP A 18 -4.07 -0.46 5.87
CA ASP A 18 -2.82 -0.07 5.21
C ASP A 18 -2.85 1.38 4.67
N TRP A 19 -3.97 2.09 4.83
CA TRP A 19 -4.21 3.38 4.16
C TRP A 19 -3.24 4.48 4.58
N ASN A 20 -2.77 4.47 5.81
CA ASN A 20 -1.89 5.51 6.33
C ASN A 20 -0.51 5.44 5.63
N ASP A 21 0.07 4.25 5.57
CA ASP A 21 1.34 4.06 4.85
C ASP A 21 1.17 4.19 3.33
N LEU A 22 0.00 3.86 2.78
CA LEU A 22 -0.34 4.14 1.38
C LEU A 22 -0.33 5.65 1.10
N HIS A 23 -0.92 6.44 2.01
CA HIS A 23 -0.97 7.90 1.89
C HIS A 23 0.42 8.54 2.01
N ASP A 24 1.30 8.01 2.86
CA ASP A 24 2.67 8.50 3.05
C ASP A 24 3.43 8.70 1.72
N TYR A 25 3.18 7.84 0.72
CA TYR A 25 3.86 7.96 -0.57
C TYR A 25 2.95 8.38 -1.72
N LEU A 26 1.65 8.04 -1.71
CA LEU A 26 0.74 8.51 -2.77
C LEU A 26 0.35 9.99 -2.64
N SER A 27 0.62 10.62 -1.50
CA SER A 27 0.47 12.08 -1.34
C SER A 27 1.66 12.87 -1.91
N ILE A 28 2.73 12.19 -2.35
CA ILE A 28 3.95 12.80 -2.89
C ILE A 28 3.90 12.81 -4.42
N GLU A 29 3.86 14.01 -5.02
CA GLU A 29 3.78 14.18 -6.48
C GLU A 29 4.94 13.49 -7.23
N GLU A 30 6.15 13.54 -6.68
CA GLU A 30 7.34 12.90 -7.28
C GLU A 30 7.18 11.37 -7.42
N VAL A 31 6.52 10.73 -6.44
CA VAL A 31 6.24 9.28 -6.48
C VAL A 31 5.27 8.93 -7.61
N LEU A 32 4.34 9.84 -7.91
CA LEU A 32 3.32 9.66 -8.94
C LEU A 32 3.73 10.14 -10.33
N LYS A 33 4.95 10.66 -10.50
CA LYS A 33 5.43 11.23 -11.76
C LYS A 33 5.23 10.34 -13.00
N TYR A 34 5.26 9.02 -12.81
CA TYR A 34 5.12 8.02 -13.88
C TYR A 34 3.85 7.20 -13.78
N GLU A 35 3.00 7.48 -12.79
CA GLU A 35 1.74 6.79 -12.57
C GLU A 35 0.58 7.65 -13.10
N PRO A 36 -0.52 7.03 -13.58
CA PRO A 36 -1.72 7.78 -13.93
C PRO A 36 -2.40 8.31 -12.66
N GLY A 37 -2.78 9.60 -12.67
CA GLY A 37 -3.58 10.22 -11.61
C GLY A 37 -2.90 11.43 -10.96
N GLU A 38 -3.52 11.91 -9.88
CA GLU A 38 -3.01 12.99 -9.04
C GLU A 38 -2.69 12.46 -7.63
N VAL A 39 -2.03 13.29 -6.82
CA VAL A 39 -1.74 12.97 -5.42
C VAL A 39 -3.01 12.54 -4.68
N CYS A 40 -2.87 11.46 -3.92
CA CYS A 40 -3.97 10.83 -3.22
C CYS A 40 -4.12 11.47 -1.84
N ASN A 41 -5.32 11.99 -1.53
CA ASN A 41 -5.65 12.47 -0.19
C ASN A 41 -6.03 11.29 0.74
N GLU A 42 -6.26 11.56 2.03
CA GLU A 42 -6.59 10.52 3.01
C GLU A 42 -7.85 9.72 2.64
N GLU A 43 -8.91 10.38 2.17
CA GLU A 43 -10.20 9.74 1.85
C GLU A 43 -10.02 8.79 0.66
N ASN A 44 -9.33 9.24 -0.38
CA ASN A 44 -9.00 8.42 -1.54
C ASN A 44 -8.15 7.21 -1.13
N CYS A 45 -7.16 7.38 -0.25
CA CYS A 45 -6.32 6.28 0.24
C CYS A 45 -7.13 5.24 1.04
N LYS A 46 -8.03 5.68 1.91
CA LYS A 46 -8.93 4.80 2.68
C LYS A 46 -9.84 3.98 1.77
N GLN A 47 -10.39 4.62 0.73
CA GLN A 47 -11.22 3.94 -0.26
C GLN A 47 -10.39 2.93 -1.08
N MET A 48 -9.20 3.32 -1.54
CA MET A 48 -8.32 2.44 -2.32
C MET A 48 -7.88 1.21 -1.52
N THR A 49 -7.47 1.34 -0.25
CA THR A 49 -7.09 0.16 0.54
C THR A 49 -8.27 -0.74 0.83
N LEU A 50 -9.47 -0.17 1.05
CA LEU A 50 -10.68 -0.96 1.20
C LEU A 50 -10.95 -1.80 -0.04
N GLU A 51 -10.94 -1.19 -1.23
CA GLU A 51 -11.12 -1.90 -2.51
C GLU A 51 -10.04 -2.95 -2.74
N ARG A 52 -8.76 -2.58 -2.54
CA ARG A 52 -7.63 -3.50 -2.72
C ARG A 52 -7.67 -4.68 -1.75
N SER A 53 -8.18 -4.49 -0.53
CA SER A 53 -8.32 -5.56 0.47
C SER A 53 -9.35 -6.62 0.10
N GLN A 54 -10.27 -6.32 -0.83
CA GLN A 54 -11.30 -7.25 -1.30
C GLN A 54 -10.78 -8.21 -2.39
N SER A 55 -9.56 -8.00 -2.89
CA SER A 55 -8.96 -8.82 -3.94
C SER A 55 -7.62 -9.38 -3.51
N ASN A 56 -7.27 -10.55 -4.06
CA ASN A 56 -5.99 -11.20 -3.80
C ASN A 56 -4.86 -10.78 -4.76
N ILE A 57 -5.14 -9.87 -5.71
CA ILE A 57 -4.16 -9.41 -6.71
C ILE A 57 -3.30 -8.25 -6.22
N PHE A 58 -3.76 -7.53 -5.20
CA PHE A 58 -3.01 -6.43 -4.59
C PHE A 58 -2.23 -6.91 -3.39
N MET A 59 -0.95 -6.52 -3.34
CA MET A 59 -0.02 -6.93 -2.30
C MET A 59 0.68 -5.70 -1.69
N ALA A 60 0.78 -5.67 -0.37
CA ALA A 60 1.60 -4.73 0.37
C ALA A 60 2.99 -5.35 0.58
N VAL A 61 4.04 -4.52 0.48
CA VAL A 61 5.43 -4.92 0.70
C VAL A 61 5.90 -4.31 2.01
N VAL A 62 5.93 -5.13 3.05
CA VAL A 62 6.12 -4.67 4.43
C VAL A 62 7.58 -4.86 4.84
N LEU A 63 8.24 -3.77 5.23
CA LEU A 63 9.56 -3.82 5.89
C LEU A 63 9.44 -4.53 7.23
N ARG A 64 10.24 -5.58 7.44
CA ARG A 64 10.16 -6.37 8.68
C ARG A 64 10.62 -5.58 9.91
N GLU A 65 11.57 -4.67 9.73
CA GLU A 65 12.21 -3.88 10.78
C GLU A 65 11.22 -2.97 11.53
N ASN A 66 10.38 -2.22 10.80
CA ASN A 66 9.50 -1.21 11.39
C ASN A 66 8.02 -1.38 10.99
N LYS A 67 7.69 -2.43 10.22
CA LYS A 67 6.34 -2.71 9.71
C LYS A 67 5.75 -1.63 8.81
N LYS A 68 6.58 -0.71 8.30
CA LYS A 68 6.18 0.20 7.23
C LYS A 68 5.87 -0.60 5.98
N LYS A 69 4.79 -0.26 5.30
CA LYS A 69 4.12 -1.10 4.29
C LYS A 69 3.67 -0.29 3.09
#